data_AF-A0A327V4V9-F1
#
_entry.id   AF-A0A327V4V9-F1
#
_cell.length_a   1.000
_cell.length_b   1.000
_cell.length_c   1.000
_cell.angle_alpha   90.00
_cell.angle_beta   90.00
_cell.angle_gamma   90.00
#
_symmetry.space_group_name_H-M   'P 1'
#
loop_
_entity.id
_entity.type
_entity.pdbx_description
1 polymer ?
#
loop_
_entity_poly.entity_id
_entity_poly.type
_entity_poly.pdbx_seq_one_letter_code
_entity_poly.pdbx_strand_id
1 'polypeptide(L)'
;MPREAFGRLLRLVRLLRIPVRYEPEALHGVFSSRADITHVIRVRRYARRKQAALAAHRSEVADGTGRIAPAMRALVRMPAPLFGLLTGREWFVEVRTGRRTG
;
A
#
# COMPACT_ATOMS: atom_id res chain seq x y z
N MET A 1 0.36 -5.12 3.20
CA MET A 1 1.84 -5.27 3.20
C MET A 1 2.29 -5.52 4.63
N PRO A 2 3.30 -6.38 4.89
CA PRO A 2 3.78 -6.59 6.25
C PRO A 2 4.31 -5.28 6.86
N ARG A 3 3.95 -4.99 8.10
CA ARG A 3 4.37 -3.78 8.84
C ARG A 3 5.88 -3.56 8.77
N GLU A 4 6.67 -4.62 8.92
CA GLU A 4 8.13 -4.59 8.93
C GLU A 4 8.70 -4.26 7.55
N ALA A 5 8.03 -4.71 6.48
CA ALA A 5 8.40 -4.34 5.12
C ALA A 5 8.16 -2.85 4.86
N PHE A 6 7.04 -2.31 5.35
CA PHE A 6 6.76 -0.87 5.26
C PHE A 6 7.74 -0.04 6.10
N GLY A 7 8.03 -0.49 7.32
CA GLY A 7 9.04 0.13 8.18
C GLY A 7 10.43 0.16 7.52
N ARG A 8 10.84 -0.92 6.84
CA ARG A 8 12.09 -0.94 6.04
C ARG A 8 12.07 0.07 4.90
N LEU A 9 10.96 0.18 4.18
CA LEU A 9 10.80 1.16 3.10
C LEU A 9 10.92 2.60 3.63
N LEU A 10 10.25 2.93 4.73
CA LEU A 10 10.34 4.26 5.34
C LEU A 10 11.76 4.58 5.81
N ARG A 11 12.48 3.60 6.38
CA ARG A 11 13.90 3.78 6.74
C ARG A 11 14.75 4.11 5.53
N LEU A 12 14.52 3.44 4.39
CA LEU A 12 15.22 3.73 3.14
C LEU A 12 14.88 5.14 2.60
N VAL A 13 13.60 5.51 2.60
CA VAL A 13 13.14 6.85 2.20
C VAL A 13 13.80 7.94 3.06
N ARG A 14 13.90 7.71 4.38
CA ARG A 14 14.59 8.62 5.32
C ARG A 14 16.09 8.67 5.06
N LEU A 15 16.74 7.53 4.80
CA LEU A 15 18.16 7.47 4.44
C LEU A 15 18.45 8.25 3.15
N LEU A 16 17.54 8.17 2.17
CA LEU A 16 17.61 8.91 0.91
C LEU A 16 17.18 10.38 1.02
N ARG A 17 16.92 10.89 2.24
CA ARG A 17 16.50 12.28 2.53
C ARG A 17 15.26 12.74 1.75
N ILE A 18 14.40 11.80 1.36
CA ILE A 18 13.13 12.13 0.74
C ILE A 18 12.22 12.69 1.84
N PRO A 19 11.69 13.92 1.72
CA PRO A 19 10.92 14.54 2.77
C PRO A 19 9.53 13.88 2.91
N VAL A 20 9.47 12.81 3.71
CA VAL A 20 8.25 12.09 4.07
C VAL A 20 8.07 12.16 5.58
N ARG A 21 7.00 12.80 6.04
CA ARG A 21 6.59 12.80 7.44
C ARG A 21 5.61 11.67 7.65
N TYR A 22 6.05 10.59 8.30
CA TYR A 22 5.20 9.46 8.65
C TYR A 22 5.62 8.97 10.04
N GLU A 23 4.68 8.97 10.99
CA GLU A 23 4.94 8.50 12.36
C GLU A 23 4.98 6.96 12.39
N PRO A 24 6.05 6.33 12.91
CA PRO A 24 6.18 4.87 13.02
C PRO A 24 5.01 4.21 13.77
N GLU A 25 4.46 4.89 14.77
CA GLU A 25 3.37 4.41 15.63
C GLU A 25 2.07 4.25 14.83
N ALA A 26 1.86 5.08 13.80
CA ALA A 26 0.71 4.96 12.91
C ALA A 26 0.71 3.62 12.13
N LEU A 27 1.87 2.97 11.98
CA LEU A 27 1.98 1.67 11.30
C LEU A 27 1.32 0.53 12.08
N HIS A 28 1.20 0.66 13.40
CA HIS A 28 0.63 -0.39 14.24
C HIS A 28 -0.87 -0.56 14.00
N GLY A 29 -1.59 0.55 13.76
CA GLY A 29 -3.03 0.53 13.49
C GLY A 29 -3.41 0.27 12.02
N VAL A 30 -2.47 0.44 11.09
CA VAL A 30 -2.75 0.37 9.64
C VAL A 30 -2.24 -0.93 9.00
N PHE A 31 -1.17 -1.53 9.54
CA PHE A 31 -0.56 -2.73 8.98
C PHE A 31 -0.48 -3.88 9.99
N SER A 32 -0.82 -5.08 9.53
CA SER A 32 -0.59 -6.34 10.25
C SER A 32 0.90 -6.69 10.29
N SER A 33 1.33 -7.41 11.34
CA SER A 33 2.69 -7.92 11.40
C SER A 33 2.91 -8.98 10.31
N ARG A 34 4.17 -9.30 9.99
CA ARG A 34 4.46 -10.40 9.07
C ARG A 34 3.96 -11.74 9.60
N ALA A 35 4.00 -11.95 10.91
CA ALA A 35 3.57 -13.19 11.55
C ALA A 35 2.05 -13.41 11.42
N ASP A 36 1.27 -12.34 11.31
CA ASP A 36 -0.20 -12.41 11.21
C ASP A 36 -0.68 -12.68 9.77
N ILE A 37 0.18 -12.49 8.76
CA ILE A 37 -0.22 -12.65 7.36
C ILE A 37 -0.40 -14.13 7.04
N THR A 38 -1.63 -14.49 6.71
CA THR A 38 -1.99 -15.87 6.35
C THR A 38 -1.91 -16.11 4.84
N HIS A 39 -2.16 -15.09 4.01
CA HIS A 39 -2.17 -15.23 2.55
C HIS A 39 -1.41 -14.12 1.83
N VAL A 40 -0.74 -14.49 0.74
CA VAL A 40 -0.05 -13.55 -0.16
C VAL A 40 -0.45 -13.83 -1.60
N ILE A 41 -1.12 -12.87 -2.24
CA ILE A 41 -1.61 -13.01 -3.61
C ILE A 41 -0.77 -12.17 -4.55
N ARG A 42 -0.29 -12.78 -5.65
CA ARG A 42 0.40 -12.07 -6.72
C ARG A 42 -0.61 -11.51 -7.72
N VAL A 43 -0.82 -10.20 -7.69
CA VAL A 43 -1.82 -9.49 -8.51
C VAL A 43 -1.19 -8.70 -9.67
N ARG A 44 0.10 -8.89 -9.96
CA ARG A 44 0.83 -8.14 -11.01
C ARG A 44 0.15 -8.19 -12.38
N ARG A 45 -0.51 -9.29 -12.74
CA ARG A 45 -1.27 -9.41 -14.01
C ARG A 45 -2.45 -8.43 -14.11
N TYR A 46 -2.95 -7.93 -12.98
CA TYR A 46 -4.05 -6.96 -12.91
C TYR A 46 -3.56 -5.52 -12.74
N ALA A 47 -2.25 -5.26 -12.85
CA ALA A 47 -1.65 -3.95 -12.61
C ALA A 47 -2.34 -2.81 -13.38
N ARG A 48 -2.65 -3.00 -14.68
CA ARG A 48 -3.34 -1.99 -15.49
C ARG A 48 -4.73 -1.64 -14.95
N ARG A 49 -5.52 -2.65 -14.53
CA ARG A 49 -6.86 -2.43 -13.98
C ARG A 49 -6.80 -1.73 -12.64
N LYS A 50 -5.87 -2.15 -11.77
CA LYS A 50 -5.64 -1.52 -10.46
C LYS A 50 -5.14 -0.08 -10.60
N GLN A 51 -4.29 0.20 -11.58
CA GLN A 51 -3.79 1.54 -11.88
C GLN A 51 -4.91 2.46 -12.39
N ALA A 52 -5.77 1.95 -13.27
CA ALA A 52 -6.94 2.70 -13.75
C ALA A 52 -7.96 2.96 -12.64
N ALA A 53 -8.21 1.97 -11.77
CA ALA A 53 -9.05 2.15 -10.59
C ALA A 53 -8.47 3.25 -9.68
N LEU A 54 -7.15 3.18 -9.39
CA LEU A 54 -6.47 4.22 -8.60
C LEU A 54 -6.61 5.62 -9.23
N ALA A 55 -6.45 5.73 -10.55
CA ALA A 55 -6.60 6.99 -11.27
C ALA A 55 -8.00 7.61 -11.14
N ALA A 56 -9.03 6.79 -10.92
CA ALA A 56 -10.41 7.24 -10.73
C ALA A 56 -10.66 7.86 -9.34
N HIS A 57 -9.79 7.66 -8.35
CA HIS A 57 -9.89 8.29 -7.03
C HIS A 57 -9.45 9.75 -7.07
N ARG A 58 -10.30 10.62 -7.64
CA ARG A 58 -9.97 12.03 -7.89
C ARG A 58 -9.62 12.81 -6.62
N SER A 59 -10.29 12.56 -5.50
CA SER A 59 -10.03 13.22 -4.21
C SER A 59 -8.60 13.00 -3.69
N GLU A 60 -7.99 11.86 -4.01
CA GLU A 60 -6.63 11.50 -3.57
C GLU A 60 -5.58 11.77 -4.65
N VAL A 61 -5.98 11.76 -5.93
CA VAL A 61 -5.08 11.85 -7.09
C VAL A 61 -5.14 13.22 -7.78
N ALA A 62 -6.31 13.66 -8.23
CA ALA A 62 -6.48 14.86 -9.05
C ALA A 62 -6.65 16.12 -8.19
N ASP A 63 -7.57 16.07 -7.25
CA ASP A 63 -8.02 17.19 -6.43
C ASP A 63 -7.37 17.17 -5.02
N GLY A 64 -6.59 16.14 -4.74
CA GLY A 64 -5.85 15.99 -3.49
C GLY A 64 -4.78 17.07 -3.34
N THR A 65 -4.93 17.89 -2.29
CA THR A 65 -3.93 18.87 -1.82
C THR A 65 -3.06 18.29 -0.69
N GLY A 66 -3.40 17.10 -0.19
CA GLY A 66 -2.68 16.40 0.87
C GLY A 66 -1.27 15.98 0.46
N ARG A 67 -0.39 15.76 1.44
CA ARG A 67 1.02 15.41 1.25
C ARG A 67 1.26 14.13 0.42
N ILE A 68 0.26 13.24 0.35
CA ILE A 68 0.34 11.98 -0.42
C ILE A 68 -0.03 12.16 -1.90
N ALA A 69 -0.71 13.25 -2.26
CA ALA A 69 -1.25 13.44 -3.60
C ALA A 69 -0.17 13.49 -4.70
N PRO A 70 1.01 14.12 -4.51
CA PRO A 70 2.11 14.02 -5.48
C PRO A 70 2.59 12.59 -5.71
N ALA A 71 2.68 11.78 -4.64
CA ALA A 71 3.08 10.38 -4.73
C ALA A 71 2.02 9.53 -5.46
N MET A 72 0.73 9.78 -5.18
CA MET A 72 -0.37 9.10 -5.89
C MET A 72 -0.39 9.44 -7.38
N ARG A 73 -0.18 10.71 -7.75
CA ARG A 73 -0.04 11.12 -9.15
C ARG A 73 1.16 10.46 -9.83
N ALA A 74 2.30 10.37 -9.17
CA ALA A 74 3.48 9.68 -9.70
C ALA A 74 3.21 8.19 -9.91
N LEU A 75 2.53 7.54 -8.96
CA LEU A 75 2.18 6.13 -9.04
C LEU A 75 1.23 5.85 -10.22
N VAL A 76 0.23 6.70 -10.45
CA VAL A 76 -0.72 6.57 -11.57
C VAL A 76 -0.07 6.85 -12.93
N ARG A 77 0.90 7.77 -13.02
CA ARG A 77 1.55 8.15 -14.29
C ARG A 77 2.67 7.21 -14.76
N MET A 78 3.16 6.36 -13.87
CA MET A 78 4.24 5.42 -14.16
C MET A 78 3.82 4.30 -15.13
N PRO A 79 4.73 3.75 -15.95
CA PRO A 79 4.44 2.56 -16.75
C PRO A 79 3.83 1.40 -15.95
N ALA A 80 2.76 0.79 -16.49
CA ALA A 80 2.04 -0.30 -15.83
C ALA A 80 2.91 -1.48 -15.33
N PRO A 81 4.00 -1.89 -16.01
CA PRO A 81 4.90 -2.92 -15.49
C PRO A 81 5.56 -2.51 -14.17
N LEU A 82 6.02 -1.26 -14.07
CA LEU A 82 6.64 -0.72 -12.85
C LEU A 82 5.61 -0.55 -11.74
N PHE A 83 4.39 -0.07 -12.06
CA PHE A 83 3.27 -0.06 -11.13
C PHE A 83 2.98 -1.46 -10.57
N GLY A 84 2.99 -2.46 -11.45
CA GLY A 84 2.82 -3.86 -11.07
C GLY A 84 3.98 -4.45 -10.26
N LEU A 85 5.20 -3.93 -10.38
CA LEU A 85 6.31 -4.32 -9.51
C LEU A 85 6.11 -3.81 -8.08
N LEU A 86 5.65 -2.56 -7.93
CA LEU A 86 5.40 -1.95 -6.62
C LEU A 86 4.14 -2.50 -5.94
N THR A 87 3.07 -2.72 -6.69
CA THR A 87 1.73 -3.02 -6.15
C THR A 87 1.23 -4.44 -6.43
N GLY A 88 2.07 -5.27 -7.06
CA GLY A 88 1.70 -6.59 -7.57
C GLY A 88 1.64 -7.71 -6.53
N ARG A 89 1.76 -7.39 -5.24
CA ARG A 89 1.53 -8.31 -4.14
C ARG A 89 0.52 -7.71 -3.19
N GLU A 90 -0.42 -8.52 -2.77
CA GLU A 90 -1.39 -8.20 -1.74
C GLU A 90 -1.28 -9.23 -0.62
N TRP A 91 -1.49 -8.80 0.61
CA TRP A 91 -1.28 -9.59 1.81
C TRP A 91 -2.54 -9.53 2.64
N PHE A 92 -3.00 -10.68 3.12
CA PHE A 92 -4.26 -10.82 3.86
C PHE A 92 -4.02 -11.58 5.17
N VAL A 93 -4.84 -11.24 6.16
CA VAL A 93 -4.98 -11.96 7.43
C VAL A 93 -6.36 -12.63 7.39
N GLU A 94 -6.41 -13.90 7.79
CA GLU A 94 -7.68 -14.60 7.88
C GLU A 94 -8.36 -14.17 9.19
N VAL A 95 -9.55 -13.59 9.08
CA VAL A 95 -10.36 -13.28 10.24
C VAL A 95 -11.31 -14.45 10.46
N ARG A 96 -11.07 -15.22 11.53
CA ARG A 96 -12.00 -16.28 11.92
C ARG A 96 -13.23 -15.62 12.53
N THR A 97 -14.25 -15.35 11.72
CA THR A 97 -15.54 -14.91 12.24
C THR A 97 -16.12 -16.07 13.04
N GLY A 98 -16.05 -15.99 14.37
CA GLY A 98 -16.65 -16.98 15.24
C GLY A 98 -18.13 -17.08 14.89
N ARG A 99 -18.56 -18.24 14.38
CA ARG A 99 -19.97 -18.58 14.37
C ARG A 99 -20.36 -18.66 15.84
N ARG A 100 -21.09 -17.66 16.35
CA ARG A 100 -21.77 -17.77 17.65
C ARG A 100 -22.79 -18.88 17.49
N THR A 101 -22.40 -20.11 17.78
CA THR A 101 -23.33 -21.19 18.08
C THR A 101 -23.97 -20.82 19.41
N GLY A 102 -25.19 -20.27 19.31
CA GLY A 102 -26.15 -20.31 20.42
C GLY A 102 -26.79 -21.68 20.50
#